data_AF-A0A3G2HTR9-F1
#
_entry.id   AF-A0A3G2HTR9-F1
#
_cell.length_a   1.000
_cell.length_b   1.000
_cell.length_c   1.000
_cell.angle_alpha   90.00
_cell.angle_beta   90.00
_cell.angle_gamma   90.00
#
_symmetry.space_group_name_H-M   'P 1'
#
loop_
_entity.id
_entity.type
_entity.pdbx_description
1 polymer ?
#
loop_
_entity_poly.entity_id
_entity_poly.type
_entity_poly.pdbx_seq_one_letter_code
_entity_poly.pdbx_strand_id
1 'polypeptide(L)'
;MKCLFLCLIMALLPLDTQARNTPCSGKKGGISHCEGEVFVCRDGSASGSKRSCPAYIGTTGRNSQSAPQTLQSNSACTCASGTYCTGPRGGRYCETSTGSKRYQRK
;
A
#
# COMPACT_ATOMS: atom_id res chain seq x y z
N MET A 1 49.67 -17.00 -9.36
CA MET A 1 49.50 -16.41 -8.01
C MET A 1 48.47 -15.26 -7.94
N LYS A 2 48.31 -14.43 -8.99
CA LYS A 2 47.37 -13.28 -9.01
C LYS A 2 45.87 -13.67 -8.94
N CYS A 3 45.47 -14.76 -9.61
CA CYS A 3 44.06 -15.20 -9.63
C CYS A 3 43.56 -15.71 -8.26
N LEU A 4 44.45 -16.26 -7.43
CA LEU A 4 44.09 -16.82 -6.12
C LEU A 4 43.73 -15.71 -5.12
N PHE A 5 44.40 -14.56 -5.21
CA PHE A 5 44.04 -13.35 -4.47
C PHE A 5 42.70 -12.75 -4.94
N LEU A 6 42.38 -12.85 -6.23
CA LEU A 6 41.17 -12.28 -6.82
C LEU A 6 39.89 -13.05 -6.38
N CYS A 7 39.99 -14.37 -6.17
CA CYS A 7 38.89 -15.17 -5.63
C CYS A 7 38.65 -14.93 -4.13
N LEU A 8 39.69 -14.63 -3.35
CA LEU A 8 39.58 -14.43 -1.89
C LEU A 8 38.84 -13.12 -1.52
N ILE A 9 38.90 -12.11 -2.40
CA ILE A 9 38.28 -10.79 -2.16
C ILE A 9 36.76 -10.82 -2.43
N MET A 10 36.28 -11.70 -3.32
CA MET A 10 34.83 -11.84 -3.60
C MET A 10 34.04 -12.56 -2.50
N ALA A 11 34.71 -13.22 -1.55
CA ALA A 11 34.06 -14.01 -0.49
C ALA A 11 33.66 -13.19 0.76
N LEU A 12 34.05 -11.91 0.84
CA LEU A 12 33.86 -11.07 2.03
C LEU A 12 32.72 -10.05 1.89
N LEU A 13 31.97 -10.06 0.78
CA LEU A 13 30.86 -9.15 0.56
C LEU A 13 29.54 -9.81 1.03
N PRO A 14 28.84 -9.27 2.05
CA PRO A 14 27.51 -9.72 2.39
C PRO A 14 26.55 -9.33 1.25
N LEU A 15 26.07 -10.30 0.49
CA LEU A 15 24.94 -10.12 -0.42
C LEU A 15 23.63 -10.19 0.37
N ASP A 16 23.34 -9.18 1.19
CA ASP A 16 22.02 -9.00 1.79
C ASP A 16 21.02 -8.53 0.72
N THR A 17 20.62 -9.45 -0.16
CA THR A 17 19.47 -9.24 -1.05
C THR A 17 18.19 -9.37 -0.25
N GLN A 18 17.89 -8.35 0.56
CA GLN A 18 16.60 -8.23 1.24
C GLN A 18 15.50 -7.94 0.20
N ALA A 19 14.95 -9.02 -0.38
CA ALA A 19 13.69 -8.95 -1.12
C ALA A 19 12.56 -8.68 -0.12
N ARG A 20 12.46 -7.45 0.39
CA ARG A 20 11.32 -7.06 1.22
C ARG A 20 10.07 -7.08 0.36
N ASN A 21 9.06 -7.82 0.81
CA ASN A 21 7.68 -7.76 0.29
C ASN A 21 7.03 -6.42 0.65
N THR A 22 7.60 -5.32 0.16
CA THR A 22 7.01 -3.99 0.29
C THR A 22 5.86 -3.86 -0.71
N PRO A 23 4.72 -3.29 -0.31
CA PRO A 23 3.50 -3.26 -1.12
C PRO A 23 3.69 -2.49 -2.45
N CYS A 24 4.60 -1.52 -2.51
CA CYS A 24 4.99 -0.84 -3.74
C CYS A 24 6.52 -0.81 -3.81
N SER A 25 7.12 -1.43 -4.82
CA SER A 25 8.57 -1.62 -4.95
C SER A 25 9.07 -1.31 -6.37
N GLY A 26 10.38 -1.04 -6.51
CA GLY A 26 11.00 -0.81 -7.81
C GLY A 26 10.35 0.34 -8.57
N LYS A 27 9.93 0.08 -9.82
CA LYS A 27 9.32 1.08 -10.72
C LYS A 27 8.00 1.66 -10.21
N LYS A 28 7.32 1.01 -9.27
CA LYS A 28 6.07 1.51 -8.64
C LYS A 28 6.27 2.78 -7.80
N GLY A 29 7.51 3.07 -7.40
CA GLY A 29 7.86 4.32 -6.72
C GLY A 29 7.36 4.45 -5.27
N GLY A 30 7.00 3.35 -4.62
CA GLY A 30 6.48 3.36 -3.25
C GLY A 30 4.97 3.65 -3.15
N ILE A 31 4.47 3.71 -1.92
CA ILE A 31 3.05 3.91 -1.63
C ILE A 31 2.71 5.39 -1.85
N SER A 32 1.63 5.66 -2.59
CA SER A 32 1.04 6.99 -2.75
C SER A 32 0.01 7.25 -1.65
N HIS A 33 -1.02 6.41 -1.59
CA HIS A 33 -2.07 6.46 -0.58
C HIS A 33 -2.77 5.10 -0.44
N CYS A 34 -3.65 4.99 0.55
CA CYS A 34 -4.55 3.85 0.70
C CYS A 34 -5.90 4.14 0.05
N GLU A 35 -6.44 3.13 -0.60
CA GLU A 35 -7.81 3.12 -1.09
C GLU A 35 -8.54 1.94 -0.43
N GLY A 36 -9.14 2.21 0.72
CA GLY A 36 -9.66 1.18 1.61
C GLY A 36 -8.50 0.30 2.11
N GLU A 37 -8.58 -1.02 1.87
CA GLU A 37 -7.52 -1.96 2.26
C GLU A 37 -6.35 -2.02 1.26
N VAL A 38 -6.49 -1.43 0.07
CA VAL A 38 -5.54 -1.59 -1.05
C VAL A 38 -4.52 -0.46 -1.05
N PHE A 39 -3.25 -0.79 -1.28
CA PHE A 39 -2.20 0.21 -1.50
C PHE A 39 -2.26 0.70 -2.94
N VAL A 40 -2.33 2.02 -3.14
CA VAL A 40 -2.14 2.66 -4.43
C VAL A 40 -0.71 3.15 -4.53
N CYS A 41 0.01 2.74 -5.57
CA CYS A 41 1.41 3.09 -5.79
C CYS A 41 1.54 4.45 -6.51
N ARG A 42 2.73 5.05 -6.50
CA ARG A 42 2.98 6.36 -7.15
C ARG A 42 2.85 6.31 -8.68
N ASP A 43 3.06 5.16 -9.29
CA ASP A 43 2.77 4.92 -10.71
C ASP A 43 1.26 4.82 -11.01
N GLY A 44 0.38 4.98 -10.01
CA GLY A 44 -1.08 4.87 -10.14
C GLY A 44 -1.61 3.44 -10.10
N SER A 45 -0.74 2.43 -10.05
CA SER A 45 -1.16 1.03 -10.02
C SER A 45 -1.63 0.59 -8.63
N ALA A 46 -2.62 -0.30 -8.58
CA ALA A 46 -2.99 -0.98 -7.34
C ALA A 46 -1.96 -2.05 -6.97
N SER A 47 -1.61 -2.14 -5.70
CA SER A 47 -0.74 -3.20 -5.18
C SER A 47 -1.45 -4.54 -5.09
N GLY A 48 -0.73 -5.62 -5.41
CA GLY A 48 -1.17 -7.00 -5.17
C GLY A 48 -1.03 -7.46 -3.72
N SER A 49 -0.51 -6.62 -2.82
CA SER A 49 -0.38 -6.96 -1.40
C SER A 49 -1.73 -7.29 -0.77
N LYS A 50 -1.75 -8.34 0.06
CA LYS A 50 -2.92 -8.73 0.87
C LYS A 50 -2.94 -8.09 2.26
N ARG A 51 -1.90 -7.32 2.60
CA ARG A 51 -1.83 -6.60 3.87
C ARG A 51 -2.85 -5.45 3.87
N SER A 52 -3.35 -5.11 5.05
CA SER A 52 -4.18 -3.91 5.22
C SER A 52 -3.32 -2.67 5.05
N CYS A 53 -3.62 -1.86 4.03
CA CYS A 53 -2.98 -0.57 3.81
C CYS A 53 -3.08 0.38 5.01
N PRO A 54 -4.28 0.64 5.58
CA PRO A 54 -4.40 1.55 6.71
C PRO A 54 -3.64 1.05 7.95
N ALA A 55 -3.64 -0.26 8.23
CA ALA A 55 -2.84 -0.81 9.32
C ALA A 55 -1.32 -0.70 9.06
N TYR A 56 -0.89 -0.87 7.81
CA TYR A 56 0.51 -0.76 7.42
C TYR A 56 1.03 0.69 7.50
N ILE A 57 0.24 1.67 7.05
CA ILE A 57 0.62 3.10 7.16
C ILE A 57 0.52 3.57 8.61
N GLY A 58 -0.50 3.16 9.36
CA GLY A 58 -0.66 3.52 10.77
C GLY A 58 0.50 3.09 11.67
N THR A 59 1.25 2.06 11.26
CA THR A 59 2.46 1.59 11.95
C THR A 59 3.75 2.26 11.47
N THR A 60 3.76 2.89 10.29
CA THR A 60 4.98 3.49 9.68
C THR A 60 4.96 5.01 9.57
N GLY A 61 3.80 5.66 9.74
CA GLY A 61 3.63 7.09 9.45
C GLY A 61 2.82 7.83 10.50
N ARG A 62 3.42 8.14 11.65
CA ARG A 62 2.92 9.20 12.53
C ARG A 62 3.37 10.59 12.03
N ASN A 63 3.19 10.88 10.74
CA ASN A 63 3.23 12.25 10.22
C ASN A 63 2.77 12.31 8.76
N SER A 64 1.53 12.72 8.52
CA SER A 64 1.15 13.72 7.52
C SER A 64 -0.35 13.96 7.65
N GLN A 65 -0.67 15.19 8.00
CA GLN A 65 -2.01 15.67 8.27
C GLN A 65 -2.95 15.41 7.09
N SER A 66 -4.07 14.75 7.37
CA SER A 66 -5.31 14.99 6.63
C SER A 66 -6.09 16.01 7.45
N ALA A 67 -6.12 17.26 6.99
CA ALA A 67 -6.96 18.29 7.60
C ALA A 67 -8.42 17.80 7.67
N PRO A 68 -9.14 18.00 8.78
CA PRO A 68 -10.56 17.65 8.85
C PRO A 68 -11.33 18.71 8.08
N GLN A 69 -11.64 18.45 6.82
CA GLN A 69 -12.46 19.35 6.00
C GLN A 69 -13.81 18.69 5.75
N THR A 70 -14.75 19.20 6.55
CA THR A 70 -16.18 19.40 6.28
C THR A 70 -17.07 18.17 6.13
N LEU A 71 -17.81 17.95 7.21
CA LEU A 71 -19.11 17.31 7.29
C LEU A 71 -20.07 17.81 6.19
N GLN A 72 -20.33 16.98 5.18
CA GLN A 72 -21.46 17.09 4.25
C GLN A 72 -21.84 15.68 3.78
N SER A 73 -22.78 15.03 4.45
CA SER A 73 -24.22 15.06 4.15
C SER A 73 -24.59 14.36 2.83
N ASN A 74 -24.31 13.06 2.75
CA ASN A 74 -25.25 11.98 2.32
C ASN A 74 -24.42 10.74 1.98
N SER A 75 -24.35 9.79 2.91
CA SER A 75 -24.17 8.34 2.67
C SER A 75 -23.27 7.89 1.48
N ALA A 76 -22.12 8.51 1.24
CA ALA A 76 -21.14 8.02 0.28
C ALA A 76 -20.05 7.28 1.07
N CYS A 77 -20.08 5.94 1.03
CA CYS A 77 -19.08 5.11 1.72
C CYS A 77 -17.73 5.20 0.99
N THR A 78 -17.02 6.31 1.13
CA THR A 78 -15.78 6.55 0.39
C THR A 78 -14.60 5.85 1.04
N CYS A 79 -13.73 5.27 0.22
CA CYS A 79 -12.52 4.59 0.68
C CYS A 79 -11.56 5.53 1.44
N ALA A 80 -11.60 6.84 1.14
CA ALA A 80 -10.79 7.85 1.81
C ALA A 80 -11.24 8.13 3.26
N SER A 81 -12.53 8.00 3.56
CA SER A 81 -13.08 8.23 4.90
C SER A 81 -13.01 6.99 5.81
N GLY A 82 -12.62 5.83 5.26
CA GLY A 82 -12.65 4.56 5.98
C GLY A 82 -14.06 4.04 6.25
N THR A 83 -15.09 4.62 5.61
CA THR A 83 -16.47 4.15 5.72
C THR A 83 -16.78 3.09 4.66
N TYR A 84 -17.56 2.08 5.06
CA TYR A 84 -17.92 0.96 4.20
C TYR A 84 -19.44 0.79 4.16
N CYS A 85 -19.96 0.58 2.96
CA CYS A 85 -21.34 0.24 2.68
C CYS A 85 -21.47 -1.28 2.55
N THR A 86 -22.69 -1.79 2.73
CA THR A 86 -23.01 -3.19 2.47
C THR A 86 -23.78 -3.31 1.16
N GLY A 87 -23.30 -4.17 0.26
CA GLY A 87 -23.95 -4.43 -1.02
C GLY A 87 -25.19 -5.34 -0.88
N PRO A 88 -26.00 -5.48 -1.94
CA PRO A 88 -27.19 -6.34 -1.94
C PRO A 88 -26.89 -7.83 -1.70
N ARG A 89 -25.63 -8.24 -1.90
CA ARG A 89 -25.13 -9.59 -1.62
C ARG A 89 -24.46 -9.72 -0.24
N GLY A 90 -24.57 -8.71 0.62
CA GLY A 90 -23.98 -8.70 1.97
C GLY A 90 -22.48 -8.37 2.04
N GLY A 91 -21.80 -8.17 0.91
CA GLY A 91 -20.38 -7.80 0.86
C GLY A 91 -20.14 -6.34 1.25
N ARG A 92 -19.13 -6.07 2.08
CA ARG A 92 -18.72 -4.70 2.45
C ARG A 92 -17.86 -4.07 1.35
N TYR A 93 -18.15 -2.82 0.98
CA TYR A 93 -17.42 -2.08 -0.04
C TYR A 93 -17.27 -0.60 0.32
N CYS A 94 -16.26 0.04 -0.25
CA CYS A 94 -16.12 1.48 -0.27
C CYS A 94 -16.00 1.97 -1.72
N GLU A 95 -16.23 3.25 -1.97
CA GLU A 95 -16.15 3.90 -3.27
C GLU A 95 -14.88 4.75 -3.36
N THR A 96 -14.17 4.59 -4.46
CA THR A 96 -12.92 5.31 -4.73
C THR A 96 -13.23 6.74 -5.16
N SER A 97 -12.22 7.62 -5.15
CA SER A 97 -12.35 8.97 -5.72
C SER A 97 -12.71 8.96 -7.21
N THR A 98 -12.41 7.86 -7.90
CA THR A 98 -12.76 7.61 -9.31
C THR A 98 -14.15 6.98 -9.50
N GLY A 99 -14.91 6.76 -8.42
CA GLY A 99 -16.27 6.18 -8.47
C GLY A 99 -16.32 4.64 -8.60
N SER A 100 -15.18 3.95 -8.51
CA SER A 100 -15.12 2.49 -8.52
C SER A 100 -15.47 1.92 -7.14
N LYS A 101 -16.03 0.71 -7.07
CA LYS A 101 -16.24 -0.01 -5.81
C LYS A 101 -15.04 -0.87 -5.45
N ARG A 102 -14.61 -0.81 -4.19
CA ARG A 102 -13.59 -1.68 -3.60
C ARG A 102 -14.19 -2.48 -2.48
N TYR A 103 -14.25 -3.79 -2.66
CA TYR A 103 -14.73 -4.70 -1.63
C TYR A 103 -13.66 -4.96 -0.58
N GLN A 104 -14.08 -5.02 0.68
CA GLN A 104 -13.22 -5.43 1.78
C GLN A 104 -12.86 -6.91 1.60
N ARG A 105 -11.56 -7.22 1.66
CA ARG A 105 -11.06 -8.59 1.64
C ARG A 105 -11.13 -9.14 3.07
N LYS A 106 -11.63 -10.36 3.24
CA LYS A 106 -11.75 -11.05 4.53
C LYS A 106 -10.56 -11.97 4.74
#